data_AF-A0AAJ4E6V4-F1
#
_entry.id   AF-A0AAJ4E6V4-F1
#
_cell.length_a   1.000
_cell.length_b   1.000
_cell.length_c   1.000
_cell.angle_alpha   90.00
_cell.angle_beta   90.00
_cell.angle_gamma   90.00
#
_symmetry.space_group_name_H-M   'P 1'
#
loop_
_entity.id
_entity.type
_entity.pdbx_description
1 polymer ?
#
loop_
_entity_poly.entity_id
_entity_poly.type
_entity_poly.pdbx_seq_one_letter_code
_entity_poly.pdbx_strand_id
1 'polypeptide(L)' 'MASVNQPAAARTVQQLTAAPTTLLTNPRIGQRLEEFEPRDVRRIHVGHYDMRCEIVESTISLLRL' A
#
# COMPACT_ATOMS: atom_id res chain seq x y z
N MET A 1 27.73 7.20 7.16
CA MET A 1 26.65 6.21 7.40
C MET A 1 25.45 6.99 7.90
N ALA A 2 24.27 6.81 7.29
CA ALA A 2 23.08 7.57 7.69
C ALA A 2 22.72 7.28 9.16
N SER A 3 22.42 8.32 9.93
CA SER A 3 21.97 8.18 11.31
C SER A 3 20.65 7.41 11.34
N VAL A 4 20.53 6.42 12.25
CA VAL A 4 19.29 5.69 12.47
C VAL A 4 18.28 6.66 13.09
N ASN A 5 17.40 7.23 12.26
CA ASN A 5 16.37 8.18 12.67
C ASN A 5 15.06 7.44 12.97
N GLN A 6 14.88 7.03 14.24
CA GLN A 6 13.69 6.30 14.69
C GLN A 6 12.37 7.06 14.43
N PRO A 7 12.26 8.38 14.69
CA PRO A 7 11.07 9.15 14.34
C PRO A 7 10.71 9.09 12.85
N ALA A 8 11.70 9.16 11.96
CA ALA A 8 11.47 9.08 10.52
C ALA A 8 11.00 7.67 10.10
N ALA A 9 11.59 6.62 10.70
CA ALA A 9 11.15 5.24 10.48
C ALA A 9 9.70 5.03 10.93
N ALA A 10 9.33 5.52 12.12
CA ALA A 10 7.97 5.42 12.63
C ALA A 10 6.94 6.11 11.72
N ARG A 11 7.25 7.31 11.22
CA ARG A 11 6.39 8.02 10.26
C ARG A 11 6.21 7.24 8.96
N THR A 12 7.28 6.65 8.45
CA THR A 12 7.24 5.82 7.24
C THR A 12 6.30 4.64 7.44
N VAL A 13 6.43 3.90 8.54
CA VAL A 13 5.53 2.77 8.87
C VAL A 13 4.08 3.24 8.99
N GLN A 14 3.82 4.36 9.66
CA GLN A 14 2.46 4.91 9.78
C GLN A 14 1.86 5.25 8.42
N GLN A 15 2.63 5.87 7.52
CA GLN A 15 2.18 6.19 6.16
C GLN A 15 1.85 4.93 5.36
N LEU A 16 2.73 3.93 5.40
CA LEU A 16 2.54 2.65 4.71
C LEU A 16 1.32 1.89 5.21
N THR A 17 1.05 1.92 6.52
CA THR A 17 -0.12 1.24 7.12
C THR A 17 -1.42 2.00 6.86
N ALA A 18 -1.39 3.33 6.81
CA ALA A 18 -2.60 4.14 6.61
C ALA A 18 -3.02 4.24 5.13
N ALA A 19 -2.08 4.33 4.20
CA ALA A 19 -2.34 4.48 2.78
C ALA A 19 -3.33 3.46 2.17
N PRO A 20 -3.24 2.13 2.43
CA PRO A 20 -4.13 1.17 1.79
C PRO A 20 -5.60 1.38 2.18
N THR A 21 -5.89 1.93 3.35
CA THR A 21 -7.28 2.19 3.78
C THR A 21 -8.01 3.16 2.84
N THR A 22 -7.28 4.02 2.12
CA THR A 22 -7.85 4.92 1.10
C THR A 22 -8.40 4.18 -0.11
N LEU A 23 -7.95 2.94 -0.37
CA LEU A 23 -8.49 2.12 -1.45
C LEU A 23 -9.93 1.66 -1.16
N LEU A 24 -10.35 1.56 0.11
CA LEU A 24 -11.73 1.23 0.46
C LEU A 24 -12.70 2.33 0.03
N THR A 25 -12.31 3.59 0.20
CA THR A 25 -13.16 4.75 -0.11
C THR A 25 -12.94 5.28 -1.51
N ASN A 26 -11.76 5.07 -2.10
CA ASN A 26 -11.44 5.47 -3.46
C ASN A 26 -10.55 4.43 -4.17
N PRO A 27 -11.15 3.33 -4.68
CA PRO A 27 -10.40 2.25 -5.34
C PRO A 27 -9.59 2.71 -6.56
N ARG A 28 -9.94 3.84 -7.18
CA ARG A 28 -9.31 4.35 -8.42
C ARG A 28 -7.91 4.93 -8.21
N ILE A 29 -7.48 5.14 -6.96
CA ILE A 29 -6.12 5.66 -6.64
C ILE A 29 -5.04 4.60 -6.93
N GLY A 30 -5.38 3.31 -6.82
CA GLY A 30 -4.46 2.23 -7.13
C GLY A 30 -4.58 1.74 -8.57
N GLN A 31 -3.45 1.49 -9.22
CA GLN A 31 -3.42 0.80 -10.50
C GLN A 31 -3.79 -0.68 -10.27
N ARG A 32 -4.85 -1.17 -10.91
CA ARG A 32 -5.15 -2.60 -10.95
C ARG A 32 -4.10 -3.33 -11.77
N LEU A 33 -3.60 -4.45 -11.24
CA LEU A 33 -2.59 -5.28 -11.88
C LEU A 33 -3.28 -6.49 -12.53
N GLU A 34 -3.48 -6.43 -13.85
CA GLU A 34 -4.20 -7.45 -14.64
C GLU A 34 -3.52 -8.83 -14.60
N GLU A 35 -2.21 -8.88 -14.34
CA GLU A 35 -1.45 -10.12 -14.19
C GLU A 35 -1.90 -11.00 -13.01
N PHE A 36 -2.67 -10.44 -12.07
CA PHE A 36 -3.20 -11.16 -10.91
C PHE A 36 -4.68 -11.52 -11.03
N GLU A 37 -5.31 -11.29 -12.19
CA GLU A 37 -6.69 -11.73 -12.40
C GLU A 37 -6.86 -13.22 -12.05
N PRO A 38 -7.97 -13.59 -11.36
CA PRO A 38 -9.16 -12.78 -11.09
C PRO A 38 -9.09 -11.93 -9.79
N ARG A 39 -7.94 -11.85 -9.13
CA ARG A 39 -7.79 -11.15 -7.84
C ARG A 39 -7.72 -9.63 -8.07
N ASP A 40 -8.41 -8.84 -7.24
CA ASP A 40 -8.30 -7.38 -7.26
C ASP A 40 -7.01 -6.94 -6.55
N VAL A 41 -5.88 -7.14 -7.23
CA VAL A 41 -4.57 -6.68 -6.78
C VAL A 41 -4.30 -5.29 -7.35
N ARG A 42 -3.94 -4.36 -6.46
CA ARG A 42 -3.64 -2.97 -6.78
C ARG A 42 -2.25 -2.58 -6.36
N ARG A 43 -1.58 -1.81 -7.20
CA ARG A 43 -0.34 -1.09 -6.88
C ARG A 43 -0.66 0.33 -6.45
N ILE A 44 -0.13 0.74 -5.31
CA ILE A 44 -0.17 2.12 -4.82
C ILE A 44 1.22 2.63 -4.50
N HIS A 45 1.45 3.92 -4.77
CA HIS A 45 2.71 4.58 -4.46
C HIS A 45 2.58 5.40 -3.18
N VAL A 46 3.46 5.16 -2.21
CA VAL A 46 3.44 5.82 -0.90
C VAL A 46 4.85 6.32 -0.57
N GLY A 47 5.07 7.62 -0.74
CA GLY A 47 6.40 8.20 -0.58
C GLY A 47 7.38 7.62 -1.59
N HIS A 48 8.31 6.77 -1.13
CA HIS A 48 9.30 6.10 -1.96
C HIS A 48 9.03 4.60 -2.16
N TYR A 49 7.87 4.11 -1.73
CA TYR A 49 7.54 2.69 -1.72
C TYR A 49 6.44 2.38 -2.73
N ASP A 50 6.57 1.21 -3.39
CA ASP A 50 5.57 0.65 -4.27
C ASP A 50 4.90 -0.53 -3.58
N MET A 51 3.68 -0.30 -3.10
CA MET A 51 2.96 -1.30 -2.34
C MET A 51 1.96 -2.05 -3.20
N ARG A 52 1.90 -3.36 -3.03
CA ARG A 52 0.88 -4.25 -3.62
C ARG A 52 -0.12 -4.64 -2.56
N CYS A 53 -1.38 -4.37 -2.82
CA CYS A 53 -2.48 -4.72 -1.94
C CYS A 53 -3.49 -5.56 -2.71
N GLU A 54 -4.11 -6.51 -2.02
CA GLU A 54 -5.29 -7.20 -2.53
C GLU A 54 -6.52 -6.71 -1.78
N ILE A 55 -7.60 -6.49 -2.53
CA ILE A 55 -8.90 -6.14 -1.98
C ILE A 55 -9.82 -7.35 -2.11
N VAL A 56 -10.35 -7.82 -0.98
CA VAL A 56 -11.35 -8.88 -0.92
C VAL A 56 -12.50 -8.39 -0.06
N GLU A 57 -13.67 -8.16 -0.67
CA GLU A 57 -14.83 -7.53 -0.03
C GLU A 57 -14.48 -6.17 0.60
N SER A 58 -14.38 -6.12 1.94
CA SER A 58 -14.01 -4.94 2.73
C SER A 58 -12.64 -5.08 3.40
N THR A 59 -11.92 -6.16 3.12
CA THR A 59 -10.61 -6.47 3.67
C THR A 59 -9.53 -6.08 2.67
N ILE A 60 -8.50 -5.38 3.15
CA ILE A 60 -7.29 -5.09 2.37
C ILE A 60 -6.11 -5.83 2.98
N SER A 61 -5.45 -6.63 2.15
CA SER A 61 -4.25 -7.38 2.53
C SER A 61 -3.02 -6.83 1.81
N LEU A 62 -1.97 -6.52 2.56
CA LEU A 62 -0.69 -6.08 2.00
C LEU A 62 0.12 -7.30 1.55
N LEU A 63 0.44 -7.38 0.26
CA LEU A 63 1.18 -8.50 -0.33
C LEU A 63 2.68 -8.21 -0.42
N ARG A 64 3.07 -6.94 -0.68
CA ARG A 64 4.47 -6.52 -0.86
C ARG A 64 4.63 -5.00 -0.70
N LEU A 65 5.82 -4.57 -0.26
CA LEU A 65 6.33 -3.19 -0.24
C LEU A 65 7.46 -2.99 -1.27
#